data_AF-A0A368FIL0-F1
#
_entry.id   AF-A0A368FIL0-F1
#
_cell.length_a   1.000
_cell.length_b   1.000
_cell.length_c   1.000
_cell.angle_alpha   90.00
_cell.angle_beta   90.00
_cell.angle_gamma   90.00
#
_symmetry.space_group_name_H-M   'P 1'
#
loop_
_entity.id
_entity.type
_entity.pdbx_description
1 polymer ?
#
loop_
_entity_poly.entity_id
_entity_poly.type
_entity_poly.pdbx_seq_one_letter_code
_entity_poly.pdbx_strand_id
1 'polypeptide(L)' 'MQTEGICTGGRYKEKDACMPYPFHPCGKHKDQPYYGECPFLHGWPSPVCRQKCNRKYKKCYKDDKYFGEYRM' A
#
# COMPACT_ATOMS: atom_id res chain seq x y z
N MET A 1 4.25 -12.46 -8.58
CA MET A 1 2.82 -12.16 -8.86
C MET A 1 2.03 -13.38 -9.34
N GLN A 2 2.64 -14.37 -9.99
CA GLN A 2 1.90 -15.54 -10.52
C GLN A 2 1.43 -16.52 -9.42
N THR A 3 2.23 -16.71 -8.35
CA THR A 3 1.92 -17.69 -7.28
C THR A 3 1.18 -17.07 -6.10
N GLU A 4 1.62 -15.92 -5.63
CA GLU A 4 1.07 -15.27 -4.44
C GLU A 4 0.03 -14.18 -4.75
N GLY A 5 -0.01 -13.68 -5.98
CA GLY A 5 -0.84 -12.53 -6.34
C GLY A 5 -0.47 -11.25 -5.59
N ILE A 6 -1.16 -10.15 -5.89
CA ILE A 6 -1.07 -8.88 -5.17
C ILE A 6 -2.47 -8.36 -4.89
N CYS A 7 -2.69 -7.72 -3.75
CA CYS A 7 -3.98 -7.07 -3.47
C CYS A 7 -4.03 -5.67 -4.07
N THR A 8 -5.22 -5.08 -4.13
CA THR A 8 -5.34 -3.65 -4.42
C THR A 8 -4.53 -2.82 -3.42
N GLY A 9 -3.81 -1.84 -3.95
CA GLY A 9 -3.04 -0.87 -3.19
C GLY A 9 -3.33 0.53 -3.69
N GLY A 10 -3.32 1.49 -2.77
CA GLY A 10 -3.64 2.88 -3.05
C GLY A 10 -2.68 3.81 -2.34
N ARG A 11 -2.99 5.11 -2.37
CA ARG A 11 -2.23 6.15 -1.67
C ARG A 11 -2.34 5.99 -0.15
N TYR A 12 -1.48 6.71 0.56
CA TYR A 12 -1.57 6.83 2.01
C TYR A 12 -2.98 7.26 2.44
N LYS A 13 -3.57 6.53 3.41
CA LYS A 13 -4.94 6.73 3.94
C LYS A 13 -6.08 6.55 2.94
N GLU A 14 -5.84 5.99 1.76
CA GLU A 14 -6.91 5.63 0.83
C GLU A 14 -7.82 4.55 1.43
N LYS A 15 -9.13 4.77 1.32
CA LYS A 15 -10.14 3.90 1.97
C LYS A 15 -10.58 2.74 1.07
N ASP A 16 -10.54 2.95 -0.24
CA ASP A 16 -11.02 2.01 -1.25
C ASP A 16 -9.90 1.11 -1.80
N ALA A 17 -8.93 0.78 -0.95
CA ALA A 17 -7.85 -0.16 -1.25
C ALA A 17 -7.68 -1.17 -0.11
N CYS A 18 -7.36 -2.41 -0.44
CA CYS A 18 -7.07 -3.45 0.55
C CYS A 18 -5.84 -3.09 1.39
N MET A 19 -4.73 -2.73 0.74
CA MET A 19 -3.47 -2.35 1.38
C MET A 19 -2.96 -1.01 0.86
N PRO A 20 -3.47 0.13 1.38
CA PRO A 20 -2.94 1.45 1.05
C PRO A 20 -1.47 1.58 1.47
N TYR A 21 -0.72 2.43 0.78
CA TYR A 21 0.69 2.68 1.08
C TYR A 21 0.86 3.09 2.55
N PRO A 22 1.77 2.44 3.31
CA PRO A 22 1.81 2.59 4.76
C PRO A 22 2.46 3.90 5.23
N PHE A 23 3.32 4.49 4.41
CA PHE A 23 4.07 5.70 4.76
C PHE A 23 3.35 6.94 4.23
N HIS A 24 3.40 8.02 5.00
CA HIS A 24 2.87 9.29 4.53
C HIS A 24 3.81 9.94 3.50
N PRO A 25 3.28 10.75 2.56
CA PRO A 25 4.12 11.57 1.68
C PRO A 25 4.98 12.52 2.50
N CYS A 26 6.28 12.61 2.22
CA CYS A 26 7.19 13.46 2.99
C CYS A 26 7.73 14.63 2.17
N GLY A 27 8.19 15.68 2.85
CA GLY A 27 8.70 16.90 2.24
C GLY A 27 7.60 17.88 1.79
N LYS A 28 8.03 19.05 1.33
CA LYS A 28 7.13 20.09 0.80
C LYS A 28 7.00 19.96 -0.71
N HIS A 29 5.81 19.61 -1.16
CA HIS A 29 5.46 19.54 -2.58
C HIS A 29 4.35 20.56 -2.88
N LYS A 30 4.39 21.17 -4.06
CA LYS A 30 3.38 22.14 -4.48
C LYS A 30 2.00 21.46 -4.51
N ASP A 31 0.98 22.14 -4.00
CA ASP A 31 -0.42 21.68 -3.97
C ASP A 31 -0.67 20.36 -3.22
N GLN A 32 0.24 19.98 -2.32
CA GLN A 32 0.07 18.81 -1.45
C GLN A 32 0.14 19.21 0.03
N PRO A 33 -0.66 18.57 0.91
CA PRO A 33 -0.53 18.76 2.34
C PRO A 33 0.85 18.32 2.82
N TYR A 34 1.45 19.11 3.71
CA TYR A 34 2.70 18.75 4.36
C TYR A 34 2.42 17.80 5.53
N TYR A 35 2.95 16.58 5.45
CA TYR A 35 2.78 15.56 6.50
C TYR A 35 4.02 15.40 7.40
N GLY A 36 5.17 15.93 6.98
CA GLY A 36 6.41 15.84 7.73
C GLY A 36 7.63 15.82 6.82
N GLU A 37 8.82 15.96 7.42
CA GLU A 37 10.08 15.82 6.72
C GLU A 37 10.32 14.37 6.28
N CYS A 38 11.08 14.21 5.20
CA CYS A 38 11.55 12.89 4.82
C CYS A 38 12.55 12.37 5.85
N PRO A 39 12.55 11.06 6.13
CA PRO A 39 13.54 10.46 7.03
C PRO A 39 14.95 10.74 6.50
N PHE A 40 15.84 11.23 7.38
CA PHE A 40 17.20 11.63 7.02
C PHE A 40 18.15 10.46 6.69
N LEU A 41 17.78 9.23 7.04
CA LEU A 41 18.59 8.01 6.88
C LEU A 41 18.03 7.10 5.76
N HIS A 42 18.26 5.79 5.83
CA HIS A 42 17.84 4.75 4.87
C HIS A 42 16.32 4.58 4.67
N GLY A 43 15.50 5.58 4.99
CA GLY A 43 14.05 5.54 4.90
C GLY A 43 13.36 5.06 6.17
N TRP A 44 12.12 4.59 6.00
CA TRP A 44 11.32 4.01 7.08
C TRP A 44 11.61 2.51 7.20
N PRO A 45 11.53 1.92 8.41
CA PRO A 45 11.60 0.47 8.55
C PRO A 45 10.56 -0.23 7.68
N SER A 46 10.94 -1.37 7.11
CA SER A 46 10.03 -2.19 6.30
C SER A 46 8.78 -2.55 7.11
N PRO A 47 7.57 -2.33 6.56
CA PRO A 47 6.34 -2.64 7.26
C PRO A 47 6.21 -4.17 7.40
N VAL A 48 5.58 -4.61 8.49
CA VAL A 48 5.29 -6.03 8.70
C VAL A 48 4.33 -6.53 7.61
N CYS A 49 4.62 -7.70 7.04
CA CYS A 49 3.73 -8.36 6.10
C CYS A 49 2.44 -8.82 6.81
N ARG A 50 1.32 -8.12 6.57
CA ARG A 50 0.01 -8.46 7.11
C ARG A 50 -0.87 -9.02 6.00
N GLN A 51 -1.37 -10.23 6.17
CA GLN A 51 -2.28 -10.87 5.22
C GLN A 51 -3.74 -10.48 5.50
N LYS A 52 -4.00 -9.17 5.65
CA LYS A 52 -5.32 -8.63 6.00
C LYS A 52 -5.51 -7.25 5.38
N CYS A 53 -6.66 -7.03 4.75
CA CYS A 53 -7.03 -5.70 4.25
C CYS A 53 -7.34 -4.70 5.37
N ASN A 54 -7.32 -3.42 5.02
CA ASN A 54 -7.85 -2.34 5.85
C ASN A 54 -9.27 -2.67 6.32
N ARG A 55 -9.58 -2.37 7.58
CA ARG A 55 -10.86 -2.71 8.24
C ARG A 55 -12.10 -2.18 7.51
N LYS A 56 -11.97 -1.09 6.75
CA LYS A 56 -13.09 -0.48 6.02
C LYS A 56 -13.24 -1.00 4.58
N TYR A 57 -12.33 -1.84 4.12
CA TYR A 57 -12.37 -2.40 2.76
C TYR A 57 -13.35 -3.58 2.70
N LYS A 58 -14.10 -3.68 1.59
CA LYS A 58 -15.24 -4.61 1.47
C LYS A 58 -14.83 -6.07 1.25
N LYS A 59 -13.68 -6.31 0.61
CA LYS A 59 -13.18 -7.66 0.30
C LYS A 59 -12.13 -8.10 1.32
N CYS A 60 -12.03 -9.41 1.53
CA CYS A 60 -10.95 -9.99 2.32
C CYS A 60 -9.65 -10.06 1.51
N TYR A 61 -8.51 -10.15 2.21
CA TYR A 61 -7.17 -10.17 1.59
C TYR A 61 -7.02 -11.25 0.51
N LYS A 62 -7.56 -12.45 0.74
CA LYS A 62 -7.46 -13.55 -0.21
C LYS A 62 -8.28 -13.30 -1.48
N ASP A 63 -9.47 -12.72 -1.35
CA ASP A 63 -10.41 -12.50 -2.45
C ASP A 63 -10.01 -11.29 -3.32
N ASP A 64 -9.15 -10.42 -2.79
CA ASP A 64 -8.65 -9.24 -3.49
C ASP A 64 -7.31 -9.47 -4.19
N LYS A 65 -6.79 -10.71 -4.20
CA LYS A 65 -5.54 -11.05 -4.89
C LYS A 65 -5.75 -11.10 -6.41
N TYR A 66 -4.94 -10.34 -7.13
CA TYR A 66 -4.77 -10.39 -8.58
C TYR A 66 -3.49 -11.13 -8.90
N PHE A 67 -3.59 -12.12 -9.76
CA PHE A 67 -2.45 -12.95 -10.19
C PHE A 67 -2.04 -12.53 -11.59
N GLY A 68 -0.73 -12.47 -11.82
CA GLY A 68 -0.23 -12.24 -13.18
C GLY A 68 -0.52 -13.47 -14.04
N GLU A 69 -0.99 -13.25 -15.27
CA GLU A 69 -1.14 -14.34 -16.23
C GLU A 69 0.25 -14.94 -16.55
N TYR A 70 0.30 -16.27 -16.58
CA TYR A 70 1.42 -16.99 -17.16
C TYR A 70 1.17 -17.08 -18.66
N ARG A 71 1.91 -16.31 -19.47
CA ARG A 71 1.96 -16.54 -20.91
C ARG A 71 3.01 -17.63 -21.16
N MET A 72 2.54 -18.80 -21.59
CA MET A 72 3.37 -19.85 -22.19
C MET A 72 3.88 -19.42 -23.55
#